data_AF-A0A1Q9YBR5-F1
#
_entry.id   AF-A0A1Q9YBR5-F1
#
_cell.length_a   1.000
_cell.length_b   1.000
_cell.length_c   1.000
_cell.angle_alpha   90.00
_cell.angle_beta   90.00
_cell.angle_gamma   90.00
#
_symmetry.space_group_name_H-M   'P 1'
#
loop_
_entity.id
_entity.type
_entity.pdbx_description
1 polymer ?
#
loop_
_entity_poly.entity_id
_entity_poly.type
_entity_poly.pdbx_seq_one_letter_code
_entity_poly.pdbx_strand_id
1 'polypeptide(L)'
;MEESSEKSNTVSFCFAYLTGNKDYNIEGLKSKKKSGQEVRELYQLLEHLQMWSSASENTLLSRGKREDGFEVMKINEFLHPVFENFPFELDPETNAAVFRFGNYRLAAVFESGLIASQQHGFFENHVFYAAAFDWDFTLYNHGA
;
A
#
# COMPACT_ATOMS: atom_id res chain seq x y z
N MET A 1 11.67 -33.01 -18.43
CA MET A 1 10.73 -32.22 -17.62
C MET A 1 11.57 -31.16 -16.95
N GLU A 2 11.57 -29.95 -17.50
CA GLU A 2 12.12 -28.81 -16.78
C GLU A 2 11.15 -28.53 -15.62
N GLU A 3 11.62 -28.69 -14.39
CA GLU A 3 10.96 -28.09 -13.25
C GLU A 3 11.02 -26.58 -13.47
N SER A 4 9.92 -25.99 -13.94
CA SER A 4 9.75 -24.55 -13.81
C SER A 4 9.70 -24.27 -12.32
N SER A 5 10.84 -23.88 -11.74
CA SER A 5 10.87 -23.26 -10.43
C SER A 5 9.98 -22.02 -10.54
N GLU A 6 8.72 -22.12 -10.13
CA GLU A 6 7.89 -20.95 -9.93
C GLU A 6 8.67 -20.04 -8.99
N LYS A 7 9.23 -18.96 -9.52
CA LYS A 7 9.82 -17.92 -8.68
C LYS A 7 8.73 -17.51 -7.71
N SER A 8 9.01 -17.68 -6.42
CA SER A 8 8.13 -17.21 -5.37
C SER A 8 8.07 -15.69 -5.44
N ASN A 9 7.00 -15.16 -6.02
CA ASN A 9 6.72 -13.73 -5.97
C ASN A 9 6.15 -13.43 -4.59
N THR A 10 7.03 -13.05 -3.66
CA THR A 10 6.63 -12.61 -2.32
C THR A 10 6.64 -11.09 -2.26
N VAL A 11 5.47 -10.51 -1.98
CA VAL A 11 5.31 -9.10 -1.66
C VAL A 11 5.55 -8.92 -0.17
N SER A 12 6.45 -8.02 0.21
CA SER A 12 6.72 -7.69 1.61
C SER A 12 6.32 -6.25 1.92
N PHE A 13 5.68 -6.02 3.07
CA PHE A 13 5.35 -4.68 3.55
C PHE A 13 6.23 -4.30 4.74
N CYS A 14 6.89 -3.15 4.67
CA CYS A 14 7.71 -2.58 5.73
C CYS A 14 7.02 -1.33 6.29
N PHE A 15 6.79 -1.30 7.61
CA PHE A 15 6.07 -0.22 8.28
C PHE A 15 7.01 0.76 9.03
N ALA A 16 8.31 0.67 8.79
CA ALA A 16 9.32 1.46 9.49
C ALA A 16 9.21 2.97 9.25
N TYR A 17 8.61 3.39 8.13
CA TYR A 17 8.52 4.79 7.70
C TYR A 17 7.09 5.33 7.69
N LEU A 18 6.18 4.70 8.43
CA LEU A 18 4.82 5.21 8.59
C LEU A 18 4.83 6.66 9.11
N THR A 19 3.96 7.50 8.55
CA THR A 19 3.80 8.89 8.96
C THR A 19 3.49 9.05 10.46
N GLY A 20 4.04 10.11 11.05
CA GLY A 20 3.69 10.54 12.41
C GLY A 20 2.29 11.16 12.51
N ASN A 21 1.67 11.50 11.37
CA ASN A 21 0.31 12.02 11.35
C ASN A 21 -0.68 10.92 11.77
N LYS A 22 -1.32 11.13 12.92
CA LYS A 22 -2.25 10.18 13.52
C LYS A 22 -3.48 9.90 12.67
N ASP A 23 -3.91 10.85 11.84
CA ASP A 23 -5.05 10.64 10.94
C ASP A 23 -4.76 9.61 9.85
N TYR A 24 -3.48 9.41 9.51
CA TYR A 24 -3.01 8.56 8.41
C TYR A 24 -2.08 7.42 8.85
N ASN A 25 -2.05 7.10 10.14
CA ASN A 25 -1.32 5.94 10.66
C ASN A 25 -2.26 5.00 11.44
N ILE A 26 -1.73 3.94 12.05
CA ILE A 26 -2.55 2.94 12.75
C ILE A 26 -3.36 3.50 13.93
N GLU A 27 -2.97 4.65 14.50
CA GLU A 27 -3.74 5.32 15.55
C GLU A 27 -5.04 5.95 15.02
N GLY A 28 -5.08 6.32 13.74
CA GLY A 28 -6.26 6.91 13.09
C GLY A 28 -7.47 6.00 13.18
N LEU A 29 -7.24 4.69 13.08
CA LEU A 29 -8.27 3.65 13.23
C LEU A 29 -8.92 3.67 14.63
N LYS A 30 -8.14 3.95 15.68
CA LYS A 30 -8.62 3.98 17.07
C LYS A 30 -9.43 5.25 17.38
N SER A 31 -9.10 6.36 16.74
CA SER A 31 -9.70 7.66 17.03
C SER A 31 -11.05 7.90 16.33
N LYS A 32 -11.30 7.22 15.21
CA LYS A 32 -12.45 7.49 14.33
C LYS A 32 -13.59 6.46 14.44
N LYS A 33 -13.44 5.39 15.23
CA LYS A 33 -14.38 4.25 15.25
C LYS A 33 -14.93 3.96 16.65
N LYS A 34 -16.14 3.39 16.71
CA LYS A 34 -16.73 2.88 17.96
C LYS A 34 -15.98 1.65 18.41
N SER A 35 -15.76 1.49 19.72
CA SER A 35 -15.02 0.35 20.29
C SER A 35 -15.49 -1.00 19.71
N GLY A 36 -14.55 -1.79 19.21
CA GLY A 36 -14.79 -3.09 18.57
C GLY A 36 -14.84 -3.05 17.04
N GLN A 37 -15.18 -1.91 16.42
CA GLN A 37 -15.10 -1.77 14.96
C GLN A 37 -13.65 -1.66 14.49
N GLU A 38 -12.81 -0.97 15.25
CA GLU A 38 -11.37 -0.85 15.00
C GLU A 38 -10.67 -2.23 15.00
N VAL A 39 -11.10 -3.14 15.88
CA VAL A 39 -10.53 -4.49 15.95
C VAL A 39 -10.87 -5.27 14.67
N ARG A 40 -12.12 -5.19 14.22
CA ARG A 40 -12.55 -5.87 12.99
C ARG A 40 -11.82 -5.34 11.76
N GLU A 41 -11.70 -4.03 11.63
CA GLU A 41 -11.00 -3.40 10.49
C GLU A 41 -9.49 -3.76 10.52
N LEU A 42 -8.87 -3.87 11.69
CA LEU A 42 -7.49 -4.35 11.83
C LEU A 42 -7.34 -5.82 11.39
N TYR A 43 -8.27 -6.71 11.77
CA TYR A 43 -8.25 -8.10 11.30
C TYR A 43 -8.39 -8.17 9.78
N GLN A 44 -9.29 -7.38 9.19
CA GLN A 44 -9.41 -7.29 7.74
C GLN A 44 -8.13 -6.80 7.08
N LEU A 45 -7.40 -5.86 7.70
CA LEU A 45 -6.12 -5.39 7.15
C LEU A 45 -5.11 -6.52 7.12
N LEU A 46 -5.01 -7.30 8.20
CA LEU A 46 -4.11 -8.44 8.26
C LEU A 46 -4.46 -9.51 7.23
N GLU A 47 -5.75 -9.79 7.02
CA GLU A 47 -6.21 -10.73 5.98
C GLU A 47 -5.80 -10.26 4.58
N HIS A 48 -5.96 -8.98 4.26
CA HIS A 48 -5.55 -8.46 2.96
C HIS A 48 -4.03 -8.45 2.80
N LEU A 49 -3.27 -8.04 3.81
CA LEU A 49 -1.80 -8.08 3.76
C LEU A 49 -1.29 -9.51 3.54
N GLN A 50 -1.90 -10.50 4.21
CA GLN A 50 -1.59 -11.91 4.01
C GLN A 50 -1.94 -12.37 2.59
N MET A 51 -3.13 -12.00 2.09
CA MET A 51 -3.52 -12.31 0.71
C MET A 51 -2.49 -11.75 -0.28
N TRP A 52 -2.12 -10.47 -0.16
CA TRP A 52 -1.14 -9.83 -1.03
C TRP A 52 0.24 -10.47 -0.97
N SER A 53 0.70 -10.82 0.23
CA SER A 53 2.01 -11.46 0.44
C SER A 53 2.11 -12.87 -0.17
N SER A 54 0.96 -13.50 -0.45
CA SER A 54 0.86 -14.87 -0.97
C SER A 54 0.37 -14.98 -2.41
N ALA A 55 -0.08 -13.87 -3.01
CA ALA A 55 -0.69 -13.86 -4.34
C ALA A 55 0.37 -13.81 -5.44
N SER A 56 0.07 -14.46 -6.58
CA SER A 56 0.91 -14.33 -7.78
C SER A 56 0.83 -12.92 -8.34
N GLU A 57 1.89 -12.47 -9.02
CA GLU A 57 1.90 -11.16 -9.70
C GLU A 57 0.72 -11.01 -10.68
N ASN A 58 0.42 -12.05 -11.46
CA ASN A 58 -0.72 -12.03 -12.39
C ASN A 58 -2.03 -11.79 -11.66
N THR A 59 -2.20 -12.42 -10.49
CA THR A 59 -3.36 -12.17 -9.63
C THR A 59 -3.40 -10.72 -9.19
N LEU A 60 -2.30 -10.17 -8.68
CA LEU A 60 -2.23 -8.79 -8.19
C LEU A 60 -2.50 -7.75 -9.29
N LEU A 61 -1.87 -7.90 -10.46
CA LEU A 61 -2.06 -7.02 -11.62
C LEU A 61 -3.50 -7.09 -12.14
N SER A 62 -4.11 -8.28 -12.17
CA SER A 62 -5.50 -8.44 -12.65
C SER A 62 -6.54 -7.74 -11.78
N ARG A 63 -6.22 -7.42 -10.53
CA ARG A 63 -7.15 -6.72 -9.61
C ARG A 63 -7.28 -5.24 -9.96
N GLY A 64 -6.24 -4.59 -10.50
CA GLY A 64 -6.27 -3.17 -10.86
C GLY A 64 -6.85 -2.30 -9.75
N LYS A 65 -7.78 -1.38 -10.06
CA LYS A 65 -8.40 -0.48 -9.07
C LYS A 65 -9.56 -1.09 -8.25
N ARG A 66 -9.73 -2.41 -8.23
CA ARG A 66 -10.77 -3.08 -7.40
C ARG A 66 -10.47 -2.94 -5.91
N GLU A 67 -11.44 -3.28 -5.07
CA GLU A 67 -11.37 -3.13 -3.61
C GLU A 67 -10.20 -3.85 -2.95
N ASP A 68 -9.61 -4.84 -3.60
CA ASP A 68 -8.47 -5.62 -3.14
C ASP A 68 -7.25 -5.50 -4.07
N GLY A 69 -7.27 -4.52 -4.97
CA GLY A 69 -6.24 -4.23 -5.96
C GLY A 69 -5.34 -3.05 -5.57
N PHE A 70 -4.68 -2.44 -6.54
CA PHE A 70 -3.86 -1.25 -6.33
C PHE A 70 -3.95 -0.27 -7.49
N GLU A 71 -3.58 0.96 -7.21
CA GLU A 71 -3.31 1.96 -8.23
C GLU A 71 -1.93 2.58 -8.03
N VAL A 72 -1.49 3.29 -9.06
CA VAL A 72 -0.24 4.03 -9.04
C VAL A 72 -0.58 5.49 -9.26
N MET A 73 0.01 6.36 -8.43
CA MET A 73 -0.13 7.81 -8.53
C MET A 73 1.15 8.48 -8.05
N LYS A 74 1.36 9.75 -8.42
CA LYS A 74 2.55 10.49 -8.00
C LYS A 74 2.45 10.96 -6.56
N ILE A 75 3.60 11.11 -5.90
CA ILE A 75 3.68 11.62 -4.52
C ILE A 75 3.02 13.00 -4.39
N ASN A 76 3.14 13.88 -5.39
CA ASN A 76 2.52 15.20 -5.36
C ASN A 76 0.99 15.21 -5.51
N GLU A 77 0.36 14.07 -5.80
CA GLU A 77 -1.10 13.94 -5.84
C GLU A 77 -1.71 13.68 -4.44
N PHE A 78 -0.88 13.46 -3.42
CA PHE A 78 -1.30 13.32 -2.03
C PHE A 78 -1.57 14.70 -1.40
N LEU A 79 -2.70 14.82 -0.70
CA LEU A 79 -3.14 16.09 -0.09
C LEU A 79 -2.42 16.38 1.23
N HIS A 80 -1.77 15.37 1.82
CA HIS A 80 -1.09 15.46 3.12
C HIS A 80 0.35 14.94 3.02
N PRO A 81 1.30 15.53 3.77
CA PRO A 81 2.70 15.13 3.73
C PRO A 81 2.92 13.84 4.54
N VAL A 82 2.72 12.69 3.89
CA VAL A 82 2.82 11.37 4.54
C VAL A 82 4.15 10.66 4.29
N PHE A 83 5.01 11.23 3.46
CA PHE A 83 6.30 10.63 3.06
C PHE A 83 7.51 11.25 3.77
N GLU A 84 7.30 12.12 4.77
CA GLU A 84 8.38 12.86 5.45
C GLU A 84 9.31 11.97 6.30
N ASN A 85 8.86 10.77 6.68
CA ASN A 85 9.61 9.86 7.55
C ASN A 85 10.57 8.94 6.78
N PHE A 86 10.66 9.06 5.46
CA PHE A 86 11.62 8.31 4.68
C PHE A 86 13.05 8.79 4.97
N PRO A 87 14.06 7.90 5.00
CA PRO A 87 15.44 8.26 5.33
C PRO A 87 16.15 9.01 4.19
N PHE A 88 15.45 9.27 3.09
CA PHE A 88 15.92 9.97 1.91
C PHE A 88 14.81 10.86 1.36
N GLU A 89 15.20 11.91 0.65
CA GLU A 89 14.26 12.80 -0.04
C GLU A 89 13.64 12.07 -1.23
N LEU A 90 12.31 12.10 -1.30
CA LEU A 90 11.53 11.52 -2.38
C LEU A 90 11.17 12.60 -3.38
N ASP A 91 11.46 12.37 -4.66
CA ASP A 91 11.02 13.28 -5.74
C ASP A 91 9.48 13.32 -5.77
N PRO A 92 8.84 14.50 -5.75
CA PRO A 92 7.38 14.64 -5.83
C PRO A 92 6.74 13.97 -7.05
N GLU A 93 7.49 13.77 -8.14
CA GLU A 93 7.05 13.09 -9.35
C GLU A 93 7.22 11.56 -9.28
N THR A 94 7.78 11.04 -8.18
CA THR A 94 7.91 9.61 -7.94
C THR A 94 6.54 8.97 -7.81
N ASN A 95 6.36 7.83 -8.46
CA ASN A 95 5.14 7.04 -8.35
C ASN A 95 5.11 6.25 -7.04
N ALA A 96 4.03 6.41 -6.27
CA ALA A 96 3.65 5.57 -5.15
C ALA A 96 2.59 4.56 -5.56
N ALA A 97 2.61 3.38 -4.92
CA ALA A 97 1.54 2.40 -5.03
C ALA A 97 0.52 2.62 -3.91
N VAL A 98 -0.76 2.67 -4.27
CA VAL A 98 -1.86 2.74 -3.32
C VAL A 98 -2.65 1.44 -3.36
N PHE A 99 -2.45 0.62 -2.33
CA PHE A 99 -3.12 -0.66 -2.13
C PHE A 99 -4.52 -0.42 -1.57
N ARG A 100 -5.49 -1.13 -2.14
CA ARG A 100 -6.91 -1.04 -1.79
C ARG A 100 -7.29 -2.24 -0.93
N PHE A 101 -7.93 -1.99 0.21
CA PHE A 101 -8.32 -3.00 1.19
C PHE A 101 -9.77 -2.77 1.66
N GLY A 102 -10.72 -2.83 0.72
CA GLY A 102 -12.13 -2.53 0.98
C GLY A 102 -12.33 -1.06 1.37
N ASN A 103 -12.53 -0.80 2.66
CA ASN A 103 -12.88 0.51 3.21
C ASN A 103 -11.69 1.41 3.55
N TYR A 104 -10.47 1.00 3.25
CA TYR A 104 -9.28 1.82 3.47
C TYR A 104 -8.22 1.57 2.40
N ARG A 105 -7.21 2.44 2.38
CA ARG A 105 -6.07 2.37 1.46
C ARG A 105 -4.76 2.36 2.22
N LEU A 106 -3.72 1.79 1.62
CA LEU A 106 -2.34 1.86 2.10
C LEU A 106 -1.49 2.45 0.99
N ALA A 107 -0.92 3.62 1.24
CA ALA A 107 0.07 4.23 0.39
C ALA A 107 1.46 3.69 0.75
N ALA A 108 2.20 3.21 -0.24
CA ALA A 108 3.55 2.70 -0.06
C ALA A 108 4.45 3.01 -1.27
N VAL A 109 5.74 3.19 -0.99
CA VAL A 109 6.81 3.24 -2.00
C VAL A 109 7.68 1.99 -1.87
N PHE A 110 8.71 1.82 -2.69
CA PHE A 110 9.52 0.60 -2.70
C PHE A 110 11.03 0.90 -2.77
N GLU A 111 11.84 -0.08 -2.34
CA GLU A 111 13.24 0.09 -1.90
C GLU A 111 14.17 0.78 -2.91
N SER A 112 13.97 0.54 -4.20
CA SER A 112 14.91 0.98 -5.22
C SER A 112 14.72 2.42 -5.69
N GLY A 113 13.78 3.18 -5.10
CA GLY A 113 13.39 4.49 -5.64
C GLY A 113 12.85 4.42 -7.08
N LEU A 114 12.58 3.20 -7.55
CA LEU A 114 11.99 2.96 -8.85
C LEU A 114 10.57 3.51 -8.86
N ILE A 115 10.08 3.75 -10.07
CA ILE A 115 8.77 4.34 -10.31
C ILE A 115 7.75 3.22 -10.24
N ALA A 116 6.77 3.30 -9.31
CA ALA A 116 5.70 2.31 -9.28
C ALA A 116 5.02 2.26 -10.66
N SER A 117 4.77 1.06 -11.15
CA SER A 117 4.20 0.88 -12.48
C SER A 117 3.20 -0.27 -12.47
N GLN A 118 2.22 -0.23 -13.36
CA GLN A 118 1.27 -1.33 -13.54
C GLN A 118 1.79 -2.32 -14.61
N GLN A 119 3.07 -2.68 -14.54
CA GLN A 119 3.74 -3.56 -15.51
C GLN A 119 4.24 -4.83 -14.83
N HIS A 120 4.51 -5.87 -15.64
CA HIS A 120 5.14 -7.11 -15.18
C HIS A 120 6.54 -6.85 -14.62
N GLY A 121 6.91 -7.61 -13.59
CA GLY A 121 8.16 -7.44 -12.85
C GLY A 121 8.08 -6.41 -11.72
N PHE A 122 6.93 -5.76 -11.51
CA PHE A 122 6.77 -4.75 -10.46
C PHE A 122 6.78 -5.35 -9.05
N PHE A 123 6.35 -6.60 -8.90
CA PHE A 123 6.20 -7.26 -7.60
C PHE A 123 7.27 -8.31 -7.28
N GLU A 124 8.20 -8.60 -8.19
CA GLU A 124 9.22 -9.64 -7.98
C GLU A 124 10.21 -9.24 -6.86
N ASN A 125 10.10 -9.87 -5.68
CA ASN A 125 11.02 -9.71 -4.55
C ASN A 125 11.17 -8.26 -4.05
N HIS A 126 10.09 -7.47 -4.10
CA HIS A 126 10.12 -6.08 -3.67
C HIS A 126 9.52 -5.87 -2.27
N VAL A 127 10.17 -4.98 -1.51
CA VAL A 127 9.68 -4.45 -0.24
C VAL A 127 8.93 -3.15 -0.49
N PHE A 128 7.66 -3.10 -0.09
CA PHE A 128 6.83 -1.91 -0.06
C PHE A 128 6.92 -1.25 1.31
N TYR A 129 7.57 -0.09 1.38
CA TYR A 129 7.60 0.76 2.55
C TYR A 129 6.30 1.55 2.66
N ALA A 130 5.46 1.14 3.61
CA ALA A 130 4.23 1.81 3.97
C ALA A 130 4.52 3.23 4.50
N ALA A 131 3.89 4.21 3.87
CA ALA A 131 3.96 5.62 4.25
C ALA A 131 2.72 6.02 5.06
N ALA A 132 1.53 5.61 4.63
CA ALA A 132 0.28 6.01 5.27
C ALA A 132 -0.86 5.03 5.02
N PHE A 133 -1.82 5.01 5.94
CA PHE A 133 -3.15 4.46 5.75
C PHE A 133 -4.15 5.59 5.50
N ASP A 134 -5.04 5.40 4.53
CA ASP A 134 -6.19 6.27 4.30
C ASP A 134 -7.45 5.59 4.81
N TRP A 135 -7.88 5.95 6.02
CA TRP A 135 -9.00 5.30 6.71
C TRP A 135 -10.37 5.89 6.35
N ASP A 136 -10.41 7.12 5.84
CA ASP A 136 -11.62 7.89 5.59
C ASP A 136 -11.67 8.54 4.20
N PHE A 137 -10.78 8.11 3.30
CA PHE A 137 -10.73 8.54 1.90
C PHE A 137 -10.40 10.03 1.74
N THR A 138 -9.53 10.56 2.60
CA THR A 138 -9.12 11.97 2.60
C THR A 138 -7.67 12.19 2.20
N LEU A 139 -6.87 11.13 2.14
CA LEU A 139 -5.43 11.25 1.87
C LEU A 139 -5.13 11.80 0.47
N TYR A 140 -6.00 11.50 -0.50
CA TYR A 140 -5.89 11.95 -1.89
C TYR A 140 -7.28 12.02 -2.55
N ASN A 141 -7.35 12.54 -3.77
CA ASN A 141 -8.59 12.53 -4.54
C ASN A 141 -8.85 11.13 -5.12
N HIS A 142 -9.87 10.45 -4.59
CA HIS A 142 -10.24 9.09 -5.02
C HIS A 142 -10.94 9.01 -6.38
N GLY A 143 -11.24 10.16 -7.00
CA GLY A 143 -12.14 10.25 -8.14
C GLY A 143 -13.60 10.11 -7.71
N ALA A 144 -14.50 10.70 -8.50
CA ALA A 144 -15.96 10.54 -8.33
C ALA A 144 -16.44 9.20 -8.93
#